data_AF-A0A2X4PFW7-F1
#
_entry.id   AF-A0A2X4PFW7-F1
#
_cell.length_a   1.000
_cell.length_b   1.000
_cell.length_c   1.000
_cell.angle_alpha   90.00
_cell.angle_beta   90.00
_cell.angle_gamma   90.00
#
_symmetry.space_group_name_H-M   'P 1'
#
loop_
_entity.id
_entity.type
_entity.pdbx_description
1 polymer ?
#
loop_
_entity_poly.entity_id
_entity_poly.type
_entity_poly.pdbx_seq_one_letter_code
_entity_poly.pdbx_strand_id
1 'polypeptide(L)'
;MAGVGIQGDECLYQQGVAIAKQFGQEYQFTKKQLRDYLKGTMSPWYEFFLDYNPASDISKTTCPIFVMNGEKDLQVIASSNVEVIRNNLPKNKKSKVKIYPGLNHLFQECTTGVPTEYINIKQTISPIVLEDIVDWLKQIF
;
A
#
# COMPACT_ATOMS: atom_id res chain seq x y z
N MET A 1 5.54 2.53 -5.98
CA MET A 1 4.51 2.74 -4.94
C MET A 1 3.72 1.45 -4.79
N ALA A 2 3.33 1.09 -3.56
CA ALA A 2 2.47 -0.06 -3.33
C ALA A 2 1.09 0.17 -3.96
N GLY A 3 0.63 -0.77 -4.79
CA GLY A 3 -0.73 -0.76 -5.32
C GLY A 3 -1.74 -1.03 -4.20
N VAL A 4 -2.92 -0.43 -4.31
CA VAL A 4 -4.00 -0.62 -3.33
C VAL A 4 -4.81 -1.85 -3.72
N GLY A 5 -5.15 -2.67 -2.74
CA GLY A 5 -6.01 -3.86 -2.82
C GLY A 5 -7.37 -3.68 -2.16
N ILE A 6 -7.53 -2.61 -1.38
CA ILE A 6 -8.78 -2.18 -0.74
C ILE A 6 -9.36 -0.96 -1.45
N GLN A 7 -10.61 -0.61 -1.13
CA GLN A 7 -11.23 0.60 -1.65
C GLN A 7 -10.47 1.86 -1.19
N GLY A 8 -10.39 2.89 -2.04
CA GLY A 8 -9.54 4.04 -1.77
C GLY A 8 -9.94 4.84 -0.51
N ASP A 9 -11.23 4.96 -0.18
CA ASP A 9 -11.65 5.63 1.06
C ASP A 9 -11.24 4.86 2.33
N GLU A 10 -11.32 3.54 2.30
CA GLU A 10 -10.81 2.65 3.34
C GLU A 10 -9.28 2.78 3.45
N CYS A 11 -8.57 2.85 2.32
CA CYS A 11 -7.12 3.06 2.30
C CYS A 11 -6.72 4.37 3.00
N LEU A 12 -7.35 5.48 2.63
CA LEU A 12 -7.06 6.79 3.23
C LEU A 12 -7.45 6.87 4.70
N TYR A 13 -8.56 6.21 5.07
CA TYR A 13 -8.97 6.10 6.47
C TYR A 13 -7.93 5.35 7.30
N GLN A 14 -7.48 4.17 6.83
CA GLN A 14 -6.46 3.39 7.51
C GLN A 14 -5.12 4.14 7.60
N GLN A 15 -4.74 4.89 6.56
CA GLN A 15 -3.57 5.77 6.59
C GLN A 15 -3.68 6.82 7.69
N GLY A 16 -4.82 7.51 7.79
CA GLY A 16 -5.06 8.50 8.84
C GLY A 16 -4.96 7.92 10.25
N VAL A 17 -5.57 6.75 10.46
CA VAL A 17 -5.50 6.00 11.72
C VAL A 17 -4.06 5.60 12.06
N ALA A 18 -3.32 5.06 11.10
CA ALA A 18 -1.94 4.61 11.31
C ALA A 18 -1.00 5.77 11.65
N ILE A 19 -1.14 6.90 10.95
CA ILE A 19 -0.35 8.11 11.23
C ILE A 19 -0.70 8.67 12.60
N ALA A 20 -1.99 8.81 12.97
CA ALA A 20 -2.38 9.30 14.28
C ALA A 20 -1.79 8.42 15.41
N LYS A 21 -1.88 7.09 15.24
CA LYS A 21 -1.31 6.13 16.19
C LYS A 21 0.21 6.28 16.33
N GLN A 22 0.93 6.54 15.24
CA GLN A 22 2.38 6.76 15.27
C GLN A 22 2.78 7.98 16.12
N PHE A 23 1.88 8.97 16.25
CA PHE A 23 2.06 10.14 17.13
C PHE A 23 1.40 9.97 18.52
N GLY A 24 0.92 8.78 18.87
CA GLY A 24 0.23 8.54 20.14
C GLY A 24 -1.14 9.21 20.24
N GLN A 25 -1.76 9.50 19.10
CA GLN A 25 -3.06 10.16 19.00
C GLN A 25 -4.13 9.21 18.47
N GLU A 26 -5.39 9.51 18.79
CA GLU A 26 -6.53 8.87 18.15
C GLU A 26 -6.95 9.64 16.89
N TYR A 27 -7.36 8.90 15.87
CA TYR A 27 -7.87 9.51 14.65
C TYR A 27 -9.31 9.97 14.84
N GLN A 28 -9.55 11.26 14.62
CA GLN A 28 -10.79 11.93 15.05
C GLN A 28 -11.93 11.80 14.04
N PHE A 29 -11.64 11.43 12.79
CA PHE A 29 -12.65 11.26 11.75
C PHE A 29 -13.12 9.81 11.73
N THR A 30 -14.43 9.60 11.60
CA THR A 30 -14.95 8.35 11.02
C THR A 30 -14.63 8.28 9.54
N LYS A 31 -14.63 7.07 8.94
CA LYS A 31 -14.46 6.92 7.48
C LYS A 31 -15.45 7.76 6.68
N LYS A 32 -16.72 7.83 7.11
CA LYS A 32 -17.73 8.65 6.44
C LYS A 32 -17.39 10.13 6.49
N GLN A 33 -16.99 10.66 7.66
CA GLN A 33 -16.61 12.07 7.79
C GLN A 33 -15.36 12.41 6.97
N LEU A 34 -14.36 11.53 6.92
CA LEU A 34 -13.20 11.69 6.05
C LEU A 34 -13.63 11.77 4.57
N ARG A 35 -14.47 10.83 4.13
CA ARG A 35 -14.97 10.80 2.76
C ARG A 35 -15.74 12.07 2.40
N ASP A 36 -16.63 12.53 3.27
CA ASP A 36 -17.40 13.76 3.08
C ASP A 36 -16.48 15.00 3.00
N TYR A 37 -15.42 15.05 3.81
CA TYR A 37 -14.40 16.10 3.77
C TYR A 37 -13.61 16.13 2.44
N LEU A 38 -13.26 14.96 1.91
CA LEU A 38 -12.46 14.84 0.68
C LEU A 38 -13.26 15.08 -0.61
N LYS A 39 -14.55 14.74 -0.65
CA LYS A 39 -15.41 14.88 -1.84
C LYS A 39 -15.57 16.31 -2.36
N GLY A 40 -15.42 17.32 -1.50
CA GLY A 40 -15.61 18.73 -1.90
C GLY A 40 -14.31 19.53 -2.09
N THR A 41 -13.15 18.90 -1.85
CA THR A 41 -11.87 19.62 -1.72
C THR A 41 -10.80 19.13 -2.69
N MET A 42 -11.09 18.08 -3.46
CA MET A 42 -10.08 17.34 -4.21
C MET A 42 -10.37 17.26 -5.71
N SER A 43 -9.37 16.82 -6.47
CA SER A 43 -9.45 16.66 -7.92
C SER A 43 -10.39 15.52 -8.35
N PRO A 44 -10.84 15.47 -9.62
CA PRO A 44 -11.63 14.35 -10.14
C PRO A 44 -10.98 12.97 -9.93
N TRP A 45 -9.65 12.91 -9.89
CA TRP A 45 -8.92 11.68 -9.58
C TRP A 45 -9.21 11.17 -8.16
N TYR A 46 -9.31 12.07 -7.18
CA TYR A 46 -9.62 11.69 -5.80
C TYR A 46 -11.05 11.17 -5.68
N GLU A 47 -12.02 11.80 -6.34
CA GLU A 47 -13.39 11.29 -6.37
C GLU A 47 -13.44 9.87 -6.92
N PHE A 48 -12.76 9.62 -8.05
CA PHE A 48 -12.62 8.29 -8.60
C PHE A 48 -11.95 7.33 -7.61
N PHE A 49 -10.81 7.72 -7.03
CA PHE A 49 -10.05 6.86 -6.13
C PHE A 49 -10.84 6.46 -4.89
N LEU A 50 -11.63 7.38 -4.30
CA LEU A 50 -12.49 7.10 -3.15
C LEU A 50 -13.52 5.99 -3.44
N ASP A 51 -14.00 5.90 -4.67
CA ASP A 51 -14.99 4.91 -5.10
C ASP A 51 -14.38 3.64 -5.74
N TYR A 52 -13.13 3.73 -6.19
CA TYR A 52 -12.45 2.63 -6.85
C TYR A 52 -12.16 1.48 -5.86
N ASN A 53 -12.69 0.30 -6.19
CA ASN A 53 -12.41 -0.95 -5.51
C ASN A 53 -11.66 -1.91 -6.47
N PRO A 54 -10.38 -2.20 -6.23
CA PRO A 54 -9.53 -2.97 -7.14
C PRO A 54 -9.82 -4.48 -7.12
N ALA A 55 -10.66 -5.00 -6.23
CA ALA A 55 -10.90 -6.43 -6.07
C ALA A 55 -11.32 -7.13 -7.38
N SER A 56 -12.21 -6.51 -8.15
CA SER A 56 -12.65 -7.06 -9.44
C SER A 56 -11.50 -7.11 -10.44
N ASP A 57 -10.64 -6.11 -10.47
CA ASP A 57 -9.53 -6.05 -11.42
C ASP A 57 -8.41 -7.01 -11.03
N ILE A 58 -8.13 -7.14 -9.72
CA ILE A 58 -7.21 -8.16 -9.18
C ILE A 58 -7.68 -9.57 -9.58
N SER A 59 -8.98 -9.87 -9.48
CA SER A 59 -9.53 -11.19 -9.86
C SER A 59 -9.41 -11.53 -11.34
N LYS A 60 -9.24 -10.52 -12.21
CA LYS A 60 -9.07 -10.69 -13.66
C LYS A 60 -7.59 -10.81 -14.07
N THR A 61 -6.66 -10.79 -13.11
CA THR A 61 -5.22 -10.89 -13.40
C THR A 61 -4.88 -12.23 -14.06
N THR A 62 -4.28 -12.18 -15.25
CA THR A 62 -3.94 -13.38 -16.05
C THR A 62 -2.46 -13.73 -16.03
N CYS A 63 -1.59 -12.85 -15.54
CA CYS A 63 -0.15 -13.04 -15.48
C CYS A 63 0.33 -13.33 -14.04
N PRO A 64 1.54 -13.91 -13.87
CA PRO A 64 2.18 -13.98 -12.56
C PRO A 64 2.40 -12.58 -11.98
N ILE A 65 2.17 -12.40 -10.67
CA ILE A 65 2.42 -11.13 -10.00
C ILE A 65 3.35 -11.28 -8.80
N PHE A 66 4.11 -10.23 -8.51
CA PHE A 66 4.86 -10.11 -7.27
C PHE A 66 4.29 -8.96 -6.43
N VAL A 67 3.51 -9.32 -5.42
CA VAL A 67 2.95 -8.36 -4.45
C VAL A 67 4.02 -8.03 -3.41
N MET A 68 4.36 -6.76 -3.29
CA MET A 68 5.38 -6.26 -2.38
C MET A 68 4.79 -5.13 -1.53
N ASN A 69 5.08 -5.12 -0.23
CA ASN A 69 4.69 -4.05 0.68
C ASN A 69 5.78 -3.81 1.74
N GLY A 70 6.01 -2.56 2.14
CA GLY A 70 6.81 -2.27 3.34
C GLY A 70 6.01 -2.56 4.61
N GLU A 71 6.65 -3.15 5.62
CA GLU A 71 6.01 -3.40 6.93
C GLU A 71 5.60 -2.09 7.63
N LYS A 72 6.42 -1.04 7.49
CA LYS A 72 6.18 0.29 8.05
C LYS A 72 5.49 1.23 7.05
N ASP A 73 4.84 0.69 6.03
CA ASP A 73 4.01 1.48 5.13
C ASP A 73 2.76 1.98 5.87
N LEU A 74 2.73 3.28 6.16
CA LEU A 74 1.59 3.95 6.79
C LEU A 74 0.60 4.52 5.77
N GLN A 75 0.91 4.50 4.47
CA GLN A 75 0.03 5.00 3.41
C GLN A 75 -0.84 3.88 2.82
N VAL A 76 -0.28 2.67 2.71
CA VAL A 76 -0.95 1.46 2.25
C VAL A 76 -0.61 0.33 3.22
N ILE A 77 -1.46 0.15 4.24
CA ILE A 77 -1.19 -0.75 5.37
C ILE A 77 -1.00 -2.19 4.87
N ALA A 78 0.18 -2.76 5.13
CA ALA A 78 0.57 -4.04 4.55
C ALA A 78 -0.40 -5.19 4.89
N SER A 79 -0.88 -5.27 6.14
CA SER A 79 -1.74 -6.37 6.60
C SER A 79 -3.07 -6.40 5.85
N SER A 80 -3.80 -5.28 5.83
CA SER A 80 -5.09 -5.18 5.13
C SER A 80 -4.93 -5.26 3.61
N ASN A 81 -3.90 -4.61 3.06
CA ASN A 81 -3.66 -4.55 1.62
C ASN A 81 -3.34 -5.92 1.04
N VAL A 82 -2.33 -6.59 1.62
CA VAL A 82 -1.83 -7.86 1.11
C VAL A 82 -2.85 -8.99 1.28
N GLU A 83 -3.61 -8.99 2.38
CA GLU A 83 -4.67 -9.97 2.59
C GLU A 83 -5.74 -9.90 1.51
N VAL A 84 -6.25 -8.72 1.20
CA VAL A 84 -7.29 -8.55 0.18
C VAL A 84 -6.77 -8.88 -1.22
N ILE A 85 -5.53 -8.50 -1.54
CA ILE A 85 -4.90 -8.92 -2.81
C ILE A 85 -4.81 -10.45 -2.89
N ARG A 86 -4.29 -11.11 -1.85
CA ARG A 86 -4.16 -12.58 -1.81
C ARG A 86 -5.50 -13.30 -1.98
N ASN A 87 -6.57 -12.77 -1.37
CA ASN A 87 -7.89 -13.38 -1.42
C ASN A 87 -8.56 -13.25 -2.80
N ASN A 88 -8.25 -12.17 -3.54
CA ASN A 88 -8.85 -11.93 -4.87
C ASN A 88 -7.97 -12.41 -6.02
N LEU A 89 -6.68 -12.64 -5.79
CA LEU A 89 -5.75 -13.02 -6.85
C LEU A 89 -6.00 -14.47 -7.33
N PRO A 90 -6.11 -14.70 -8.66
CA PRO A 90 -6.16 -16.06 -9.19
C PRO A 90 -4.90 -16.86 -8.80
N LYS A 91 -5.10 -18.14 -8.46
CA LYS A 91 -3.98 -19.01 -8.08
C LYS A 91 -3.00 -19.14 -9.23
N ASN A 92 -1.75 -18.76 -8.98
CA ASN A 92 -0.66 -18.90 -9.94
C ASN A 92 0.63 -19.27 -9.18
N LYS A 93 1.24 -20.41 -9.54
CA LYS A 93 2.43 -20.96 -8.87
C LYS A 93 3.65 -20.03 -8.93
N LYS A 94 3.68 -19.13 -9.91
CA LYS A 94 4.75 -18.14 -10.11
C LYS A 94 4.45 -16.81 -9.40
N SER A 95 3.26 -16.64 -8.83
CA SER A 95 2.97 -15.43 -8.05
C SER A 95 3.63 -15.49 -6.69
N LYS A 96 4.18 -14.36 -6.25
CA LYS A 96 4.91 -14.21 -5.00
C LYS A 96 4.31 -13.06 -4.20
N VAL A 97 4.39 -13.16 -2.88
CA VAL A 97 4.00 -12.09 -1.97
C VAL A 97 5.07 -11.92 -0.92
N LYS A 98 5.55 -10.69 -0.71
CA LYS A 98 6.54 -10.37 0.32
C LYS A 98 6.22 -9.06 1.02
N ILE A 99 6.23 -9.10 2.35
CA ILE A 99 6.23 -7.91 3.20
C ILE A 99 7.68 -7.71 3.66
N TYR A 100 8.20 -6.51 3.52
CA TYR A 100 9.58 -6.17 3.83
C TYR A 100 9.68 -5.52 5.21
N PRO A 101 10.27 -6.19 6.21
CA PRO A 101 10.42 -5.62 7.54
C PRO A 101 11.19 -4.30 7.53
N GLY A 102 10.74 -3.33 8.32
CA GLY A 102 11.41 -2.03 8.46
C GLY A 102 11.34 -1.08 7.26
N LEU A 103 10.70 -1.46 6.14
CA LEU A 103 10.57 -0.58 4.98
C LEU A 103 9.28 0.24 5.00
N ASN A 104 9.35 1.49 4.54
CA ASN A 104 8.20 2.40 4.37
C ASN A 104 7.47 2.18 3.02
N HIS A 105 6.53 3.08 2.71
CA HIS A 105 5.75 3.09 1.46
C HIS A 105 6.59 3.12 0.18
N LEU A 106 7.74 3.78 0.23
CA LEU A 106 8.67 3.91 -0.89
C LEU A 106 9.71 2.78 -0.92
N PHE A 107 9.55 1.77 -0.08
CA PHE A 107 10.50 0.69 0.12
C PHE A 107 11.87 1.16 0.61
N GLN A 108 11.90 2.24 1.40
CA GLN A 108 13.11 2.72 2.05
C GLN A 108 13.17 2.23 3.49
N GLU A 109 14.37 1.93 3.97
CA GLU A 109 14.63 1.66 5.38
C GLU A 109 14.27 2.89 6.21
N CYS A 110 13.46 2.68 7.25
CA CYS A 110 12.92 3.77 8.05
C CYS A 110 12.72 3.39 9.52
N THR A 111 12.65 4.42 10.35
CA THR A 111 12.36 4.28 11.77
C THR A 111 10.86 4.23 12.02
N THR A 112 10.10 5.14 11.39
CA THR A 112 8.69 5.37 11.72
C THR A 112 7.73 5.07 10.57
N GLY A 113 8.17 5.27 9.33
CA GLY A 113 7.31 5.13 8.16
C GLY A 113 6.46 6.36 7.83
N VAL A 114 6.51 7.43 8.65
CA VAL A 114 5.76 8.66 8.33
C VAL A 114 6.34 9.36 7.11
N PRO A 115 5.49 9.93 6.22
CA PRO A 115 5.97 10.62 5.02
C PRO A 115 6.95 11.77 5.26
N THR A 116 6.85 12.43 6.42
CA THR A 116 7.79 13.50 6.80
C THR A 116 9.21 12.99 7.05
N GLU A 117 9.42 11.68 7.25
CA GLU A 117 10.75 11.07 7.38
C GLU A 117 11.49 11.06 6.03
N TYR A 118 10.77 11.05 4.89
CA TYR A 118 11.35 10.81 3.56
C TYR A 118 12.44 11.81 3.20
N ILE A 119 12.27 13.08 3.57
CA ILE A 119 13.24 14.15 3.29
C ILE A 119 14.62 13.90 3.93
N ASN A 120 14.65 13.11 5.01
CA ASN A 120 15.88 12.78 5.75
C ASN A 120 16.49 11.46 5.29
N ILE A 121 15.78 10.67 4.48
CA ILE A 121 16.24 9.36 3.99
C ILE A 121 16.93 9.55 2.64
N LYS A 122 18.24 9.27 2.58
CA LYS A 122 19.01 9.33 1.33
C LYS A 122 18.77 8.15 0.39
N GLN A 123 18.38 6.99 0.94
CA GLN A 123 18.11 5.78 0.16
C GLN A 123 16.91 6.02 -0.76
N THR A 124 17.02 5.76 -2.06
CA THR A 124 15.87 5.87 -2.97
C THR A 124 14.92 4.68 -2.81
N ILE A 125 15.48 3.47 -2.76
CA ILE A 125 14.79 2.20 -2.55
C ILE A 125 15.80 1.22 -1.95
N SER A 126 15.36 0.32 -1.06
CA SER A 126 16.25 -0.68 -0.46
C SER A 126 16.75 -1.68 -1.52
N PRO A 127 18.07 -1.94 -1.59
CA PRO A 127 18.65 -2.88 -2.56
C PRO A 127 18.02 -4.27 -2.52
N ILE A 128 17.59 -4.75 -1.35
CA ILE A 128 16.95 -6.07 -1.20
C ILE A 128 15.67 -6.19 -2.02
N VAL A 129 14.93 -5.08 -2.20
CA VAL A 129 13.71 -5.05 -3.00
C VAL A 129 14.06 -5.19 -4.48
N LEU A 130 15.11 -4.50 -4.94
CA LEU A 130 15.58 -4.60 -6.32
C LEU A 130 16.11 -6.01 -6.63
N GLU A 131 16.89 -6.59 -5.71
CA GLU A 131 17.41 -7.96 -5.83
C GLU A 131 16.26 -8.97 -5.94
N ASP A 132 15.27 -8.90 -5.05
CA ASP A 132 14.10 -9.78 -5.10
C ASP A 132 13.29 -9.64 -6.39
N ILE A 133 13.14 -8.42 -6.92
CA ILE A 133 12.46 -8.19 -8.21
C ILE A 133 13.22 -8.90 -9.33
N VAL A 134 14.54 -8.69 -9.40
CA VAL A 134 15.39 -9.31 -10.41
C VAL A 134 15.35 -10.83 -10.32
N ASP A 135 15.46 -11.37 -9.10
CA ASP A 135 15.45 -12.82 -8.88
C ASP A 135 14.09 -13.44 -9.16
N TRP A 136 12.99 -12.74 -8.85
CA TRP A 136 11.67 -13.19 -9.26
C TRP A 136 11.52 -13.19 -10.78
N LEU A 137 11.95 -12.14 -11.47
CA LEU A 137 11.88 -12.07 -12.94
C LEU A 137 12.64 -13.22 -13.61
N LYS A 138 13.83 -13.59 -13.11
CA LYS A 138 14.60 -14.76 -13.58
C LYS A 138 13.91 -16.12 -13.36
N GLN A 139 12.90 -16.19 -12.49
CA GLN A 139 12.07 -17.39 -12.30
C GLN A 139 10.83 -17.38 -13.22
N ILE A 140 10.44 -16.20 -13.72
CA ILE A 140 9.33 -16.05 -14.65
C ILE A 140 9.76 -16.37 -16.07
N PHE A 141 10.89 -15.81 -16.50
CA PHE A 141 11.49 -15.88 -17.84
C PHE A 141 12.72 -16.77 -17.86
#